data_AF-A0A961HLK4-F1
#
_entry.id   AF-A0A961HLK4-F1
#
_cell.length_a   1.000
_cell.length_b   1.000
_cell.length_c   1.000
_cell.angle_alpha   90.00
_cell.angle_beta   90.00
_cell.angle_gamma   90.00
#
_symmetry.space_group_name_H-M   'P 1'
#
loop_
_entity.id
_entity.type
_entity.pdbx_description
1 polymer ?
#
loop_
_entity_poly.entity_id
_entity_poly.type
_entity_poly.pdbx_seq_one_letter_code
_entity_poly.pdbx_strand_id
1 'polypeptide(L)'
;MPIATPEVYRDMLDRAKDGSFAYPAINITSSSTINAAIRGFAEAGSDGIIQVSTGGAEFASGSNIKNMVTGSLALAAFAEEVAKNYPVNIALHTDHCPEPKLDGFVRPLIEASAARVKAGGLPIFQSHMWDGSAVPLDQNLQIAQELLEKCQAANIILEIEVGVVGGEEDGVANEINDKLYSTPEDAVATVKALGAGEKGYYMTALTFGNVHG
;
A
#
# COMPACT_ATOMS: atom_id res chain seq x y z
N MET A 1 -15.95 -4.80 -14.23
CA MET A 1 -14.51 -4.60 -14.49
C MET A 1 -13.81 -4.82 -13.17
N PRO A 2 -12.79 -5.68 -13.12
CA PRO A 2 -12.35 -6.29 -11.88
C PRO A 2 -11.34 -5.40 -11.14
N ILE A 3 -10.75 -5.99 -10.11
CA ILE A 3 -9.47 -5.54 -9.54
C ILE A 3 -8.51 -5.11 -10.66
N ALA A 4 -7.87 -3.95 -10.47
CA ALA A 4 -6.94 -3.38 -11.42
C ALA A 4 -5.77 -4.33 -11.67
N THR A 5 -5.49 -4.65 -12.93
CA THR A 5 -4.24 -5.37 -13.25
C THR A 5 -3.03 -4.47 -12.98
N PRO A 6 -1.80 -5.02 -12.87
CA PRO A 6 -0.60 -4.21 -12.70
C PRO A 6 -0.44 -3.12 -13.76
N GLU A 7 -0.82 -3.41 -15.01
CA GLU A 7 -0.79 -2.44 -16.13
C GLU A 7 -1.81 -1.33 -15.93
N VAL A 8 -3.06 -1.69 -15.60
CA VAL A 8 -4.13 -0.73 -15.35
C VAL A 8 -3.79 0.15 -14.15
N TYR A 9 -3.20 -0.41 -13.09
CA TYR A 9 -2.87 0.37 -11.90
C TYR A 9 -1.72 1.36 -12.14
N ARG A 10 -0.68 0.98 -12.91
CA ARG A 10 0.36 1.94 -13.34
C ARG A 10 -0.23 3.07 -14.19
N ASP A 11 -1.08 2.71 -15.16
CA ASP A 11 -1.76 3.67 -16.04
C ASP A 11 -2.73 4.59 -15.25
N MET A 12 -3.41 4.08 -14.21
CA MET A 12 -4.14 4.92 -13.26
C MET A 12 -3.21 5.99 -12.67
N LEU A 13 -2.10 5.59 -12.05
CA LEU A 13 -1.17 6.51 -11.39
C LEU A 13 -0.53 7.51 -12.37
N ASP A 14 -0.17 7.08 -13.57
CA ASP A 14 0.35 7.96 -14.62
C ASP A 14 -0.69 8.99 -15.06
N ARG A 15 -1.95 8.58 -15.28
CA ARG A 15 -3.05 9.52 -15.57
C ARG A 15 -3.27 10.53 -14.45
N ALA A 16 -3.22 10.08 -13.20
CA ALA A 16 -3.37 10.95 -12.03
C ALA A 16 -2.27 12.02 -12.01
N LYS A 17 -1.02 11.61 -12.25
CA LYS A 17 0.13 12.50 -12.33
C LYS A 17 0.01 13.50 -13.49
N ASP A 18 -0.27 13.04 -14.71
CA ASP A 18 -0.39 13.88 -15.91
C ASP A 18 -1.61 14.82 -15.83
N GLY A 19 -2.70 14.34 -15.23
CA GLY A 19 -3.94 15.07 -15.06
C GLY A 19 -4.01 15.95 -13.80
N SER A 20 -2.96 15.94 -12.96
CA SER A 20 -2.91 16.69 -11.69
C SER A 20 -4.11 16.40 -10.76
N PHE A 21 -4.48 15.13 -10.62
CA PHE A 21 -5.48 14.66 -9.65
C PHE A 21 -4.92 13.50 -8.80
N ALA A 22 -5.68 13.05 -7.82
CA ALA A 22 -5.30 11.92 -6.96
C ALA A 22 -6.46 10.92 -6.84
N TYR A 23 -6.13 9.67 -6.55
CA TYR A 23 -7.12 8.66 -6.19
C TYR A 23 -7.27 8.57 -4.67
N PRO A 24 -8.49 8.39 -4.16
CA PRO A 24 -8.68 8.05 -2.75
C PRO A 24 -8.16 6.65 -2.45
N ALA A 25 -7.42 6.51 -1.36
CA ALA A 25 -7.05 5.23 -0.75
C ALA A 25 -7.82 5.08 0.56
N ILE A 26 -8.77 4.14 0.61
CA ILE A 26 -9.73 4.02 1.70
C ILE A 26 -9.40 2.80 2.56
N ASN A 27 -9.08 3.01 3.84
CA ASN A 27 -8.89 1.92 4.79
C ASN A 27 -10.15 1.06 4.94
N ILE A 28 -9.99 -0.25 4.86
CA ILE A 28 -11.04 -1.25 5.01
C ILE A 28 -10.75 -2.19 6.17
N THR A 29 -11.81 -2.70 6.79
CA THR A 29 -11.73 -3.62 7.94
C THR A 29 -12.73 -4.77 7.86
N SER A 30 -13.63 -4.75 6.89
CA SER A 30 -14.77 -5.66 6.81
C SER A 30 -15.39 -5.68 5.42
N SER A 31 -16.22 -6.69 5.15
CA SER A 31 -17.08 -6.73 3.95
C SER A 31 -17.94 -5.47 3.79
N SER A 32 -18.44 -4.90 4.90
CA SER A 32 -19.26 -3.69 4.88
C SER A 32 -18.46 -2.47 4.39
N THR A 33 -17.26 -2.25 4.93
CA THR A 33 -16.39 -1.14 4.50
C THR A 33 -15.88 -1.30 3.08
N ILE A 34 -15.58 -2.53 2.64
CA ILE A 34 -15.26 -2.82 1.23
C ILE A 34 -16.43 -2.41 0.31
N ASN A 35 -17.65 -2.86 0.62
CA ASN A 35 -18.83 -2.53 -0.18
C ASN A 35 -19.07 -1.02 -0.23
N ALA A 36 -18.90 -0.32 0.89
CA ALA A 36 -19.07 1.12 0.96
C ALA A 36 -18.06 1.87 0.09
N ALA A 37 -16.77 1.51 0.18
CA ALA A 37 -15.71 2.15 -0.60
C ALA A 37 -15.90 1.93 -2.11
N ILE A 38 -16.10 0.69 -2.55
CA ILE A 38 -16.29 0.36 -3.97
C ILE A 38 -17.53 1.04 -4.54
N ARG A 39 -18.64 1.06 -3.79
CA ARG A 39 -19.85 1.80 -4.18
C ARG A 39 -19.56 3.30 -4.33
N GLY A 40 -18.85 3.90 -3.37
CA GLY A 40 -18.50 5.32 -3.42
C GLY A 40 -17.69 5.67 -4.67
N PHE A 41 -16.71 4.85 -5.02
CA PHE A 41 -15.92 5.03 -6.26
C PHE A 41 -16.80 4.93 -7.51
N ALA A 42 -17.68 3.93 -7.58
CA ALA A 42 -18.58 3.76 -8.71
C ALA A 42 -19.59 4.89 -8.87
N GLU A 43 -20.18 5.39 -7.76
CA GLU A 43 -21.09 6.53 -7.77
C GLU A 43 -20.38 7.83 -8.20
N ALA A 44 -19.09 7.97 -7.86
CA ALA A 44 -18.26 9.09 -8.31
C ALA A 44 -17.76 8.93 -9.76
N GLY A 45 -17.95 7.76 -10.40
CA GLY A 45 -17.37 7.46 -11.71
C GLY A 45 -15.83 7.45 -11.68
N SER A 46 -15.23 7.11 -10.54
CA SER A 46 -13.79 7.14 -10.31
C SER A 46 -13.25 5.72 -10.09
N ASP A 47 -12.04 5.46 -10.59
CA ASP A 47 -11.23 4.36 -10.05
C ASP A 47 -10.83 4.68 -8.60
N GLY A 48 -10.34 3.70 -7.85
CA GLY A 48 -9.96 3.92 -6.46
C GLY A 48 -9.07 2.84 -5.87
N ILE A 49 -8.52 3.14 -4.69
CA ILE A 49 -7.68 2.22 -3.92
C ILE A 49 -8.43 1.87 -2.63
N ILE A 50 -8.44 0.59 -2.26
CA ILE A 50 -8.79 0.18 -0.90
C ILE A 50 -7.56 -0.41 -0.24
N GLN A 51 -7.35 -0.05 1.03
CA GLN A 51 -6.14 -0.41 1.76
C GLN A 51 -6.41 -1.09 3.09
N VAL A 52 -5.51 -2.00 3.45
CA VAL A 52 -5.59 -2.77 4.70
C VAL A 52 -4.43 -2.35 5.60
N SER A 53 -4.73 -1.72 6.74
CA SER A 53 -3.73 -1.46 7.77
C SER A 53 -3.42 -2.72 8.57
N THR A 54 -2.34 -2.69 9.36
CA THR A 54 -2.00 -3.82 10.23
C THR A 54 -3.12 -4.13 11.23
N GLY A 55 -3.71 -3.10 11.85
CA GLY A 55 -4.87 -3.25 12.73
C GLY A 55 -6.11 -3.75 12.01
N GLY A 56 -6.40 -3.24 10.80
CA GLY A 56 -7.52 -3.70 9.98
C GLY A 56 -7.41 -5.17 9.58
N ALA A 57 -6.18 -5.62 9.27
CA ALA A 57 -5.87 -7.00 8.97
C ALA A 57 -6.08 -7.92 10.19
N GLU A 58 -5.56 -7.54 11.35
CA GLU A 58 -5.79 -8.30 12.59
C GLU A 58 -7.28 -8.41 12.92
N PHE A 59 -8.00 -7.29 12.82
CA PHE A 59 -9.44 -7.26 13.05
C PHE A 59 -10.21 -8.23 12.14
N ALA A 60 -9.91 -8.21 10.84
CA ALA A 60 -10.57 -9.06 9.85
C ALA A 60 -10.28 -10.56 10.04
N SER A 61 -9.14 -10.91 10.63
CA SER A 61 -8.83 -12.31 10.97
C SER A 61 -9.60 -12.81 12.20
N GLY A 62 -10.30 -11.92 12.92
CA GLY A 62 -11.05 -12.21 14.14
C GLY A 62 -10.29 -11.87 15.41
N SER A 63 -11.01 -11.37 16.42
CA SER A 63 -10.46 -10.79 17.66
C SER A 63 -9.56 -11.72 18.47
N ASN A 64 -9.69 -13.03 18.29
CA ASN A 64 -8.90 -14.06 18.98
C ASN A 64 -7.72 -14.59 18.16
N ILE A 65 -7.76 -14.47 16.82
CA ILE A 65 -6.73 -14.99 15.93
C ILE A 65 -5.66 -13.93 15.66
N LYS A 66 -6.07 -12.69 15.36
CA LYS A 66 -5.18 -11.53 15.12
C LYS A 66 -4.00 -11.84 14.18
N ASN A 67 -4.28 -12.51 13.07
CA ASN A 67 -3.29 -12.86 12.05
C ASN A 67 -3.43 -11.93 10.84
N MET A 68 -2.48 -11.00 10.69
CA MET A 68 -2.50 -9.97 9.64
C MET A 68 -2.57 -10.57 8.22
N VAL A 69 -1.79 -11.62 7.93
CA VAL A 69 -1.80 -12.26 6.60
C VAL A 69 -3.19 -12.84 6.30
N THR A 70 -3.75 -13.59 7.23
CA THR A 70 -5.06 -14.25 7.07
C THR A 70 -6.17 -13.24 6.84
N GLY A 71 -6.23 -12.18 7.66
CA GLY A 71 -7.25 -11.14 7.51
C GLY A 71 -7.13 -10.40 6.18
N SER A 72 -5.90 -10.10 5.75
CA SER A 72 -5.65 -9.42 4.47
C SER A 72 -6.05 -10.27 3.28
N LEU A 73 -5.69 -11.55 3.28
CA LEU A 73 -6.08 -12.49 2.22
C LEU A 73 -7.61 -12.67 2.16
N ALA A 74 -8.28 -12.71 3.32
CA ALA A 74 -9.74 -12.80 3.38
C ALA A 74 -10.42 -11.55 2.82
N LEU A 75 -9.95 -10.35 3.20
CA LEU A 75 -10.47 -9.08 2.67
C LEU A 75 -10.20 -8.95 1.16
N ALA A 76 -9.00 -9.30 0.70
CA ALA A 76 -8.65 -9.27 -0.72
C ALA A 76 -9.54 -10.21 -1.55
N ALA A 77 -9.77 -11.43 -1.08
CA ALA A 77 -10.64 -12.38 -1.76
C ALA A 77 -12.10 -11.88 -1.84
N PHE A 78 -12.61 -11.28 -0.77
CA PHE A 78 -13.95 -10.68 -0.77
C PHE A 78 -14.04 -9.51 -1.75
N ALA A 79 -13.06 -8.60 -1.73
CA ALA A 79 -13.00 -7.46 -2.63
C ALA A 79 -12.90 -7.90 -4.10
N GLU A 80 -12.08 -8.91 -4.41
CA GLU A 80 -11.93 -9.46 -5.76
C GLU A 80 -13.27 -9.98 -6.30
N GLU A 81 -14.08 -10.63 -5.46
CA GLU A 81 -15.41 -11.11 -5.86
C GLU A 81 -16.39 -9.96 -6.10
N VAL A 82 -16.46 -9.01 -5.18
CA VAL A 82 -17.42 -7.90 -5.25
C VAL A 82 -17.11 -6.95 -6.40
N ALA A 83 -15.84 -6.60 -6.61
CA ALA A 83 -15.40 -5.63 -7.62
C ALA A 83 -15.84 -6.02 -9.05
N LYS A 84 -16.01 -7.31 -9.35
CA LYS A 84 -16.50 -7.80 -10.65
C LYS A 84 -17.79 -7.12 -11.12
N ASN A 85 -18.64 -6.72 -10.17
CA ASN A 85 -19.96 -6.14 -10.41
C ASN A 85 -19.94 -4.61 -10.62
N TYR A 86 -18.77 -3.97 -10.56
CA TYR A 86 -18.65 -2.52 -10.69
C TYR A 86 -17.93 -2.14 -12.00
N PRO A 87 -18.23 -0.96 -12.58
CA PRO A 87 -17.65 -0.52 -13.84
C PRO A 87 -16.32 0.23 -13.69
N VAL A 88 -15.79 0.36 -12.47
CA VAL A 88 -14.56 1.08 -12.14
C VAL A 88 -13.43 0.12 -11.76
N ASN A 89 -12.18 0.55 -11.87
CA ASN A 89 -11.02 -0.25 -11.46
C ASN A 89 -10.71 -0.04 -9.98
N ILE A 90 -10.44 -1.14 -9.27
CA ILE A 90 -10.14 -1.13 -7.84
C ILE A 90 -8.75 -1.71 -7.61
N ALA A 91 -7.84 -0.93 -7.04
CA ALA A 91 -6.54 -1.43 -6.60
C ALA A 91 -6.59 -1.81 -5.11
N LEU A 92 -6.08 -3.00 -4.80
CA LEU A 92 -5.83 -3.45 -3.43
C LEU A 92 -4.42 -3.03 -2.98
N HIS A 93 -4.33 -2.43 -1.80
CA HIS A 93 -3.12 -1.96 -1.15
C HIS A 93 -3.01 -2.45 0.30
N THR A 94 -1.80 -2.51 0.86
CA THR A 94 -1.61 -2.61 2.33
C THR A 94 -0.91 -1.38 2.84
N ASP A 95 -1.45 -0.82 3.90
CA ASP A 95 -0.99 0.42 4.54
C ASP A 95 0.29 0.20 5.37
N HIS A 96 0.69 1.22 6.14
CA HIS A 96 1.87 1.26 7.01
C HIS A 96 2.30 -0.10 7.58
N CYS A 97 3.48 -0.56 7.17
CA CYS A 97 4.13 -1.75 7.70
C CYS A 97 5.52 -1.40 8.25
N PRO A 98 5.67 -1.22 9.57
CA PRO A 98 6.96 -0.93 10.19
C PRO A 98 7.86 -2.17 10.24
N GLU A 99 9.16 -1.97 10.46
CA GLU A 99 10.18 -3.03 10.45
C GLU A 99 9.78 -4.28 11.26
N PRO A 100 9.27 -4.15 12.51
CA PRO A 100 8.94 -5.32 13.33
C PRO A 100 7.77 -6.15 12.79
N LYS A 101 6.95 -5.61 11.88
CA LYS A 101 5.78 -6.28 11.30
C LYS A 101 6.03 -6.85 9.90
N LEU A 102 7.14 -6.52 9.25
CA LEU A 102 7.44 -6.95 7.87
C LEU A 102 7.28 -8.45 7.64
N ASP A 103 7.91 -9.26 8.50
CA ASP A 103 7.91 -10.72 8.40
C ASP A 103 6.56 -11.36 8.72
N GLY A 104 5.66 -10.62 9.39
CA GLY A 104 4.31 -11.06 9.73
C GLY A 104 3.22 -10.48 8.83
N PHE A 105 3.57 -9.64 7.86
CA PHE A 105 2.61 -8.89 7.05
C PHE A 105 3.02 -8.77 5.58
N VAL A 106 3.82 -7.76 5.21
CA VAL A 106 4.13 -7.44 3.80
C VAL A 106 4.96 -8.54 3.12
N ARG A 107 6.02 -9.06 3.75
CA ARG A 107 6.86 -10.10 3.12
C ARG A 107 6.06 -11.37 2.78
N PRO A 108 5.28 -11.97 3.70
CA PRO A 108 4.42 -13.11 3.37
C PRO A 108 3.36 -12.81 2.30
N LEU A 109 2.80 -11.59 2.26
CA LEU A 109 1.80 -11.21 1.25
C LEU A 109 2.42 -11.05 -0.15
N ILE A 110 3.65 -10.53 -0.24
CA ILE A 110 4.42 -10.52 -1.48
C ILE A 110 4.70 -11.96 -1.93
N GLU A 111 5.13 -12.85 -1.03
CA GLU A 111 5.39 -14.26 -1.34
C GLU A 111 4.15 -14.99 -1.86
N ALA A 112 2.99 -14.77 -1.21
CA ALA A 112 1.71 -15.33 -1.66
C ALA A 112 1.32 -14.81 -3.06
N SER A 113 1.52 -13.52 -3.31
CA SER A 113 1.28 -12.91 -4.62
C SER A 113 2.24 -13.44 -5.69
N ALA A 114 3.52 -13.58 -5.38
CA ALA A 114 4.53 -14.14 -6.27
C ALA A 114 4.19 -15.60 -6.66
N ALA A 115 3.70 -16.40 -5.71
CA ALA A 115 3.23 -17.75 -5.99
C ALA A 115 2.03 -17.76 -6.94
N ARG A 116 1.05 -16.86 -6.75
CA ARG A 116 -0.11 -16.71 -7.64
C ARG A 116 0.29 -16.24 -9.05
N VAL A 117 1.22 -15.30 -9.16
CA VAL A 117 1.77 -14.82 -10.44
C VAL A 117 2.53 -15.92 -11.17
N LYS A 118 3.36 -16.69 -10.47
CA LYS A 118 4.07 -17.84 -11.04
C LYS A 118 3.11 -18.92 -11.57
N ALA A 119 1.93 -19.05 -10.97
CA ALA A 119 0.86 -19.93 -11.44
C ALA A 119 0.04 -19.35 -12.61
N GLY A 120 0.40 -18.16 -13.12
CA GLY A 120 -0.27 -17.50 -14.25
C GLY A 120 -1.43 -16.58 -13.85
N GLY A 121 -1.59 -16.29 -12.55
CA GLY A 121 -2.58 -15.34 -12.05
C GLY A 121 -2.06 -13.89 -11.95
N LEU A 122 -2.94 -13.00 -11.51
CA LEU A 122 -2.58 -11.64 -11.06
C LEU A 122 -2.03 -11.69 -9.62
N PRO A 123 -1.24 -10.70 -9.17
CA PRO A 123 -0.89 -10.59 -7.76
C PRO A 123 -2.15 -10.40 -6.89
N ILE A 124 -2.06 -10.73 -5.60
CA ILE A 124 -3.21 -10.62 -4.68
C ILE A 124 -3.44 -9.15 -4.32
N PHE A 125 -2.35 -8.42 -4.08
CA PHE A 125 -2.35 -6.98 -3.89
C PHE A 125 -1.60 -6.32 -5.04
N GLN A 126 -2.04 -5.13 -5.44
CA GLN A 126 -1.40 -4.36 -6.52
C GLN A 126 -0.28 -3.47 -5.97
N SER A 127 -0.33 -3.15 -4.68
CA SER A 127 0.74 -2.44 -3.98
C SER A 127 0.83 -2.80 -2.50
N HIS A 128 2.00 -2.55 -1.91
CA HIS A 128 2.27 -2.70 -0.48
C HIS A 128 3.10 -1.50 0.01
N MET A 129 2.79 -1.00 1.21
CA MET A 129 3.59 0.03 1.88
C MET A 129 4.65 -0.56 2.80
N TRP A 130 5.88 -0.08 2.64
CA TRP A 130 6.97 -0.18 3.59
C TRP A 130 7.11 1.13 4.34
N ASP A 131 6.80 1.11 5.63
CA ASP A 131 6.97 2.28 6.49
C ASP A 131 8.28 2.17 7.28
N GLY A 132 9.34 2.71 6.67
CA GLY A 132 10.65 2.80 7.29
C GLY A 132 10.91 4.12 8.03
N SER A 133 9.89 4.93 8.29
CA SER A 133 10.02 6.26 8.91
C SER A 133 10.70 6.23 10.28
N ALA A 134 10.50 5.15 11.03
CA ALA A 134 11.03 4.99 12.38
C ALA A 134 12.50 4.55 12.44
N VAL A 135 13.12 4.19 11.30
CA VAL A 135 14.53 3.76 11.23
C VAL A 135 15.39 4.78 10.47
N PRO A 136 16.72 4.79 10.65
CA PRO A 136 17.59 5.70 9.90
C PRO A 136 17.41 5.56 8.38
N LEU A 137 17.50 6.67 7.64
CA LEU A 137 17.24 6.71 6.20
C LEU A 137 18.03 5.64 5.41
N ASP A 138 19.31 5.44 5.72
CA ASP A 138 20.13 4.44 5.03
C ASP A 138 19.57 3.01 5.20
N GLN A 139 19.09 2.67 6.41
CA GLN A 139 18.45 1.39 6.70
C GLN A 139 17.09 1.29 6.02
N ASN A 140 16.29 2.36 6.05
CA ASN A 140 15.01 2.45 5.35
C ASN A 140 15.20 2.16 3.85
N LEU A 141 16.11 2.86 3.18
CA LEU A 141 16.37 2.71 1.76
C LEU A 141 17.02 1.36 1.40
N GLN A 142 17.77 0.74 2.31
CA GLN A 142 18.29 -0.61 2.12
C GLN A 142 17.16 -1.65 2.09
N ILE A 143 16.22 -1.57 3.04
CA ILE A 143 15.05 -2.45 3.09
C ILE A 143 14.13 -2.18 1.89
N ALA A 144 13.93 -0.91 1.54
CA ALA A 144 13.15 -0.52 0.37
C ALA A 144 13.69 -1.12 -0.94
N GLN A 145 15.01 -1.19 -1.13
CA GLN A 145 15.62 -1.83 -2.29
C GLN A 145 15.30 -3.34 -2.35
N GLU A 146 15.43 -4.04 -1.23
CA GLU A 146 15.09 -5.47 -1.13
C GLU A 146 13.61 -5.71 -1.47
N LEU A 147 12.71 -4.91 -0.88
CA LEU A 147 11.27 -5.04 -1.10
C LEU A 147 10.87 -4.64 -2.52
N LEU A 148 11.52 -3.64 -3.11
CA LEU A 148 11.24 -3.20 -4.48
C LEU A 148 11.56 -4.31 -5.48
N GLU A 149 12.69 -4.99 -5.32
CA GLU A 149 13.07 -6.13 -6.16
C GLU A 149 12.03 -7.27 -6.06
N LYS A 150 11.60 -7.61 -4.84
CA LYS A 150 10.57 -8.63 -4.61
C LYS A 150 9.22 -8.24 -5.19
N CYS A 151 8.80 -7.00 -5.01
CA CYS A 151 7.56 -6.44 -5.57
C CYS A 151 7.59 -6.44 -7.09
N GLN A 152 8.69 -6.00 -7.70
CA GLN A 152 8.87 -6.01 -9.16
C GLN A 152 8.74 -7.42 -9.73
N ALA A 153 9.38 -8.41 -9.11
CA ALA A 153 9.27 -9.81 -9.52
C ALA A 153 7.85 -10.39 -9.40
N ALA A 154 7.01 -9.80 -8.55
CA ALA A 154 5.62 -10.19 -8.34
C ALA A 154 4.59 -9.30 -9.07
N ASN A 155 5.03 -8.36 -9.92
CA ASN A 155 4.19 -7.35 -10.57
C ASN A 155 3.42 -6.45 -9.58
N ILE A 156 4.03 -6.09 -8.46
CA ILE A 156 3.48 -5.25 -7.39
C ILE A 156 4.22 -3.91 -7.37
N ILE A 157 3.50 -2.83 -7.07
CA ILE A 157 4.08 -1.50 -6.80
C ILE A 157 4.47 -1.40 -5.32
N LEU A 158 5.68 -0.94 -5.01
CA LEU A 158 6.07 -0.64 -3.63
C LEU A 158 5.69 0.81 -3.29
N GLU A 159 5.09 1.03 -2.14
CA GLU A 159 5.03 2.35 -1.52
C GLU A 159 6.06 2.42 -0.40
N ILE A 160 6.75 3.55 -0.26
CA ILE A 160 7.70 3.77 0.81
C ILE A 160 7.41 5.09 1.53
N GLU A 161 7.67 5.12 2.83
CA GLU A 161 7.67 6.37 3.59
C GLU A 161 9.09 6.88 3.83
N VAL A 162 9.30 8.17 3.58
CA VAL A 162 10.57 8.87 3.81
C VAL A 162 10.28 10.15 4.56
N GLY A 163 10.71 10.25 5.81
CA GLY A 163 10.29 11.27 6.78
C GLY A 163 9.64 10.59 7.98
N VAL A 164 9.14 11.35 8.97
CA VAL A 164 8.33 10.80 10.08
C VAL A 164 6.94 11.41 10.04
N VAL A 165 5.89 10.61 9.94
CA VAL A 165 4.51 11.10 10.10
C VAL A 165 4.21 11.33 11.57
N GLY A 166 3.62 12.48 11.92
CA GLY A 166 3.14 12.77 13.28
C GLY A 166 1.71 12.26 13.51
N GLY A 167 1.28 12.16 14.77
CA GLY A 167 -0.10 11.74 15.10
C GLY A 167 -0.17 10.33 15.65
N GLU A 168 -1.37 9.75 15.70
CA GLU A 168 -1.61 8.38 16.20
C GLU A 168 -2.10 7.47 15.08
N GLU A 169 -1.45 6.32 14.91
CA GLU A 169 -1.87 5.29 13.96
C GLU A 169 -1.76 3.91 14.59
N ASP A 170 -2.82 3.09 14.50
CA ASP A 170 -2.88 1.74 15.06
C ASP A 170 -2.40 1.66 16.55
N GLY A 171 -2.59 2.74 17.32
CA GLY A 171 -2.17 2.87 18.72
C GLY A 171 -0.70 3.29 18.95
N VAL A 172 0.02 3.68 17.90
CA VAL A 172 1.37 4.23 17.94
C VAL A 172 1.29 5.74 17.75
N ALA A 173 1.74 6.50 18.76
CA ALA A 173 1.78 7.97 18.69
C ALA A 173 3.20 8.47 18.35
N ASN A 174 3.30 9.30 17.31
CA ASN A 174 4.51 10.00 16.92
C ASN A 174 4.42 11.47 17.35
N GLU A 175 5.49 11.98 17.99
CA GLU A 175 5.56 13.38 18.42
C GLU A 175 5.53 14.34 17.22
N ILE A 176 4.81 15.44 17.39
CA ILE A 176 4.77 16.53 16.40
C ILE A 176 6.04 17.38 16.57
N ASN A 177 7.04 17.16 15.71
CA ASN A 177 8.31 17.91 15.69
C ASN A 177 8.83 18.11 14.24
N ASP A 178 10.02 18.70 14.08
CA ASP A 178 10.61 19.02 12.77
C ASP A 178 10.83 17.79 11.86
N LYS A 179 10.78 16.56 12.40
CA LYS A 179 10.89 15.32 11.60
C LYS A 179 9.65 15.05 10.74
N LEU A 180 8.58 15.83 10.91
CA LEU A 180 7.37 15.87 10.07
C LEU A 180 7.58 16.41 8.65
N TYR A 181 8.78 16.92 8.35
CA TYR A 181 9.11 17.50 7.05
C TYR A 181 10.28 16.75 6.44
N SER A 182 10.02 15.95 5.41
CA SER A 182 11.06 15.37 4.57
C SER A 182 11.87 16.48 3.90
N THR A 183 13.18 16.25 3.77
CA THR A 183 14.08 17.20 3.14
C THR A 183 14.24 16.91 1.64
N PRO A 184 14.61 17.91 0.82
CA PRO A 184 15.02 17.67 -0.56
C PRO A 184 16.16 16.65 -0.68
N GLU A 185 17.06 16.63 0.31
CA GLU A 185 18.17 15.67 0.38
C GLU A 185 17.67 14.23 0.54
N ASP A 186 16.63 14.01 1.34
CA ASP A 186 16.00 12.69 1.49
C ASP A 186 15.41 12.22 0.16
N ALA A 187 14.70 13.10 -0.56
CA ALA A 187 14.16 12.78 -1.88
C ALA A 187 15.26 12.43 -2.90
N VAL A 188 16.38 13.17 -2.89
CA VAL A 188 17.54 12.86 -3.73
C VAL A 188 18.19 11.52 -3.35
N ALA A 189 18.29 11.21 -2.05
CA ALA A 189 18.80 9.93 -1.58
C ALA A 189 17.91 8.75 -2.03
N THR A 190 16.59 8.91 -1.95
CA THR A 190 15.61 7.94 -2.43
C THR A 190 15.78 7.64 -3.91
N VAL A 191 15.88 8.66 -4.76
CA VAL A 191 16.09 8.47 -6.21
C VAL A 191 17.44 7.80 -6.49
N LYS A 192 18.50 8.12 -5.74
CA LYS A 192 19.80 7.44 -5.90
C LYS A 192 19.71 5.95 -5.55
N ALA A 193 18.98 5.61 -4.49
CA ALA A 193 18.80 4.23 -4.04
C ALA A 193 17.91 3.43 -4.99
N LEU A 194 16.70 3.92 -5.25
CA LEU A 194 15.61 3.18 -5.91
C LEU A 194 15.47 3.48 -7.40
N GLY A 195 16.18 4.49 -7.92
CA GLY A 195 15.97 4.97 -9.28
C GLY A 195 14.75 5.89 -9.39
N ALA A 196 14.36 6.20 -10.62
CA ALA A 196 13.18 7.02 -10.94
C ALA A 196 12.07 6.19 -11.61
N GLY A 197 12.08 4.87 -11.39
CA GLY A 197 11.12 3.90 -11.92
C GLY A 197 11.74 2.78 -12.75
N GLU A 198 13.01 2.93 -13.19
CA GLU A 198 13.70 1.94 -14.02
C GLU A 198 14.07 0.64 -13.27
N LYS A 199 14.18 0.71 -11.94
CA LYS A 199 14.42 -0.46 -11.07
C LYS A 199 13.14 -1.08 -10.51
N GLY A 200 11.97 -0.54 -10.87
CA GLY A 200 10.69 -0.92 -10.30
C GLY A 200 9.82 0.29 -10.07
N TYR A 201 8.51 0.14 -10.26
CA TYR A 201 7.55 1.21 -10.04
C TYR A 201 7.28 1.35 -8.54
N TYR A 202 7.44 2.55 -8.00
CA TYR A 202 7.19 2.83 -6.59
C TYR A 202 6.49 4.17 -6.36
N MET A 203 5.83 4.29 -5.22
CA MET A 203 5.24 5.51 -4.68
C MET A 203 6.03 5.95 -3.44
N THR A 204 6.03 7.25 -3.15
CA THR A 204 6.75 7.78 -1.98
C THR A 204 5.82 8.68 -1.18
N ALA A 205 5.54 8.28 0.06
CA ALA A 205 4.98 9.14 1.09
C ALA A 205 6.12 10.04 1.63
N LEU A 206 6.17 11.27 1.15
CA LEU A 206 7.00 12.33 1.72
C LEU A 206 6.15 13.09 2.73
N THR A 207 6.69 13.32 3.91
CA THR A 207 6.00 14.05 4.97
C THR A 207 6.21 15.54 4.81
N PHE A 208 5.13 16.32 4.89
CA PHE A 208 5.17 17.78 4.76
C PHE A 208 4.25 18.46 5.79
N GLY A 209 4.24 17.90 7.00
CA GLY A 209 3.38 18.35 8.11
C GLY A 209 2.05 17.59 8.23
N ASN A 210 1.89 16.47 7.51
CA ASN A 210 0.72 15.60 7.62
C ASN A 210 0.70 14.86 8.96
N VAL A 211 -0.49 14.77 9.54
CA VAL A 211 -0.74 14.14 10.84
C VAL A 211 -1.94 13.20 10.70
N HIS A 212 -1.80 11.95 11.13
CA HIS A 212 -2.93 11.01 11.18
C HIS A 212 -3.92 11.41 12.28
N GLY A 213 -5.21 11.19 12.04
CA GLY A 213 -6.31 11.59 12.93
C GLY A 213 -7.52 10.69 12.87
#